data_AF-A0AAW0U7I9-F1
#
_entry.id   AF-A0AAW0U7I9-F1
#
_cell.length_a   1.000
_cell.length_b   1.000
_cell.length_c   1.000
_cell.angle_alpha   90.00
_cell.angle_beta   90.00
_cell.angle_gamma   90.00
#
_symmetry.space_group_name_H-M   'P 1'
#
loop_
_entity.id
_entity.type
_entity.pdbx_description
1 polymer ?
#
loop_
_entity_poly.entity_id
_entity_poly.type
_entity_poly.pdbx_seq_one_letter_code
_entity_poly.pdbx_strand_id
1 'polypeptide(L)'
;MIHNNNFDNPKAGTPIWMRSQSLSLDMMFDLNIMDSAALDAYYKAFDKLCPGKKREDGVCLQLAEMTPTPRVLKNNFPLSLQAPNLLDRAKIARYTSFSAMKSRGEPVEDKIFKKTYEEEVMFYRKGMVGDWKKYFSPELQEMVDQWIQKNLNDSDLSPVWCLGSAMSLLS
;
A
#
# COMPACT_ATOMS: atom_id res chain seq x y z
N MET A 1 14.27 -3.65 10.43
CA MET A 1 13.31 -4.27 11.38
C MET A 1 13.70 -5.71 11.68
N ILE A 2 14.98 -6.06 11.82
CA ILE A 2 15.39 -7.45 12.04
C ILE A 2 15.03 -7.93 13.47
N HIS A 3 14.94 -7.02 14.43
CA HIS A 3 14.70 -7.31 15.85
C HIS A 3 13.28 -7.01 16.38
N ASN A 4 12.31 -6.70 15.50
CA ASN A 4 10.91 -6.48 15.89
C ASN A 4 9.99 -7.38 15.05
N ASN A 5 9.55 -8.49 15.64
CA ASN A 5 8.76 -9.52 14.95
C ASN A 5 7.25 -9.23 14.95
N ASN A 6 6.77 -8.48 15.94
CA ASN A 6 5.35 -8.17 16.11
C ASN A 6 4.97 -6.81 15.50
N PHE A 7 5.95 -6.06 14.99
CA PHE A 7 5.78 -4.72 14.44
C PHE A 7 5.16 -3.72 15.43
N ASP A 8 5.27 -4.02 16.73
CA ASP A 8 4.87 -3.12 17.80
C ASP A 8 5.67 -1.83 17.68
N ASN A 9 4.98 -0.74 17.41
CA ASN A 9 5.58 0.58 17.39
C ASN A 9 5.35 1.22 18.76
N PRO A 10 6.40 1.62 19.51
CA PRO A 10 6.21 2.31 20.79
C PRO A 10 5.42 3.61 20.67
N LYS A 11 5.22 4.11 19.43
CA LYS A 11 4.40 5.27 19.07
C LYS A 11 3.13 4.87 18.31
N ALA A 12 2.55 3.69 18.55
CA ALA A 12 1.34 3.23 17.86
C ALA A 12 0.14 4.19 18.02
N GLY A 13 0.02 4.86 19.17
CA GLY A 13 -0.99 5.89 19.42
C GLY A 13 -0.73 7.24 18.72
N THR A 14 0.41 7.40 18.04
CA THR A 14 0.72 8.59 17.26
C THR A 14 0.15 8.44 15.84
N PRO A 15 -0.49 9.48 15.27
CA PRO A 15 -0.95 9.49 13.88
C PRO A 15 0.08 8.96 12.87
N ILE A 16 -0.40 8.16 11.92
CA ILE A 16 0.45 7.37 11.03
C ILE A 16 1.43 8.22 10.20
N TRP A 17 1.04 9.43 9.80
CA TRP A 17 1.89 10.37 9.06
C TRP A 17 3.04 10.94 9.90
N MET A 18 2.89 11.08 11.21
CA MET A 18 3.98 11.51 12.09
C MET A 18 4.98 10.39 12.38
N ARG A 19 4.55 9.12 12.38
CA ARG A 19 5.42 7.96 12.64
C ARG A 19 5.95 7.27 11.37
N SER A 20 5.49 7.67 10.19
CA SER A 20 5.91 7.10 8.92
C SER A 20 6.05 8.19 7.86
N GLN A 21 7.29 8.65 7.67
CA GLN A 21 7.62 9.66 6.68
C GLN A 21 7.34 9.13 5.28
N SER A 22 6.71 9.96 4.45
CA SER A 22 6.38 9.63 3.08
C SER A 22 7.35 10.31 2.15
N LEU A 23 8.30 9.56 1.62
CA LEU A 23 9.41 10.10 0.81
C LEU A 23 8.92 10.80 -0.46
N SER A 24 7.75 10.40 -0.98
CA SER A 24 7.17 11.04 -2.15
C SER A 24 6.61 12.43 -1.89
N LEU A 25 6.38 12.82 -0.62
CA LEU A 25 5.85 14.14 -0.30
C LEU A 25 6.83 15.26 -0.66
N ASP A 26 8.13 15.01 -0.55
CA ASP A 26 9.17 16.00 -0.90
C ASP A 26 9.15 16.36 -2.40
N MET A 27 8.52 15.56 -3.26
CA MET A 27 8.34 15.89 -4.68
C MET A 27 6.92 16.23 -5.07
N MET A 28 5.92 15.68 -4.38
CA MET A 28 4.50 15.93 -4.70
C MET A 28 4.05 17.32 -4.28
N PHE A 29 4.72 17.90 -3.28
CA PHE A 29 4.33 19.17 -2.71
C PHE A 29 5.46 20.18 -2.85
N ASP A 30 5.20 21.24 -3.60
CA ASP A 30 5.49 22.54 -3.01
C ASP A 30 4.49 22.66 -1.85
N LEU A 31 4.96 22.59 -0.61
CA LEU A 31 4.16 22.33 0.61
C LEU A 31 3.01 23.33 0.87
N ASN A 32 2.89 24.36 0.03
CA ASN A 32 1.84 25.36 -0.05
C ASN A 32 0.40 24.85 -0.31
N ILE A 33 0.18 23.55 -0.58
CA ILE A 33 -1.16 22.97 -0.87
C ILE A 33 -1.77 22.27 0.36
N MET A 34 -1.04 22.16 1.47
CA MET A 34 -1.58 21.67 2.74
C MET A 34 -2.22 22.81 3.53
N ASP A 35 -3.28 22.51 4.31
CA ASP A 35 -3.83 23.46 5.27
C ASP A 35 -2.72 24.04 6.16
N SER A 36 -2.68 25.38 6.25
CA SER A 36 -1.54 26.11 6.79
C SER A 36 -1.22 25.71 8.23
N ALA A 37 -2.25 25.37 9.03
CA ALA A 37 -2.07 24.95 10.42
C ALA A 37 -1.38 23.58 10.55
N ALA A 38 -1.75 22.61 9.71
CA ALA A 38 -1.14 21.28 9.71
C ALA A 38 0.31 21.34 9.20
N LEU A 39 0.56 22.19 8.19
CA LEU A 39 1.89 22.43 7.66
C LEU A 39 2.81 23.11 8.69
N ASP A 40 2.32 24.12 9.39
CA ASP A 40 3.07 24.82 10.44
C ASP A 40 3.46 23.88 11.58
N ALA A 41 2.54 23.01 12.01
CA ALA A 41 2.83 22.00 13.02
C ALA A 41 3.92 21.02 12.53
N TYR A 42 3.87 20.65 11.25
CA TYR A 42 4.86 19.77 10.64
C TYR A 42 6.24 20.42 10.55
N TYR A 43 6.33 21.69 10.12
CA TYR A 43 7.60 22.42 10.09
C TYR A 43 8.17 22.71 11.47
N LYS A 44 7.35 23.04 12.47
CA LYS A 44 7.81 23.17 13.86
C LYS A 44 8.40 21.86 14.38
N ALA A 45 7.82 20.73 14.01
CA ALA A 45 8.37 19.42 14.34
C ALA A 45 9.71 19.17 13.62
N PHE A 46 9.82 19.56 12.35
CA PHE A 46 11.07 19.51 11.59
C PHE A 46 12.17 20.35 12.22
N ASP A 47 11.94 21.64 12.47
CA ASP A 47 12.95 22.56 13.00
C ASP A 47 13.48 22.09 14.37
N LYS A 48 12.61 21.46 15.17
CA LYS A 48 12.98 20.85 16.47
C LYS A 48 13.84 19.59 16.31
N LEU A 49 13.51 18.73 15.34
CA LEU A 49 14.17 17.42 15.17
C LEU A 49 15.43 17.49 14.30
N CYS A 50 15.51 18.49 13.43
CA CYS A 50 16.56 18.68 12.43
C CYS A 50 17.13 20.11 12.54
N PRO A 51 17.73 20.50 13.68
CA PRO A 51 18.19 21.88 13.88
C PRO A 51 19.27 22.25 12.85
N GLY A 52 19.10 23.40 12.20
CA GLY A 52 20.05 23.92 11.20
C GLY A 52 19.98 23.28 9.82
N LYS A 53 19.04 22.35 9.60
CA LYS A 53 18.78 21.76 8.29
C LYS A 53 17.87 22.65 7.43
N LYS A 54 18.06 22.58 6.12
CA LYS A 54 17.32 23.36 5.13
C LYS A 54 16.10 22.57 4.65
N ARG A 55 14.96 23.24 4.52
CA ARG A 55 13.70 22.56 4.12
C ARG A 55 13.73 22.16 2.65
N GLU A 56 14.47 22.92 1.85
CA GLU A 56 14.65 22.76 0.41
C GLU A 56 15.40 21.46 0.07
N ASP A 57 16.14 20.91 1.03
CA ASP A 57 16.87 19.63 0.89
C ASP A 57 15.97 18.40 1.14
N GLY A 58 14.65 18.59 1.26
CA GLY A 58 13.64 17.54 1.47
C GLY A 58 13.36 17.29 2.95
N VAL A 59 12.19 17.69 3.42
CA VAL A 59 11.82 17.60 4.84
C VAL A 59 11.54 16.16 5.26
N CYS A 60 10.79 15.40 4.45
CA CYS A 60 10.47 14.01 4.74
C CYS A 60 11.73 13.12 4.74
N LEU A 61 12.65 13.36 3.80
CA LEU A 61 13.93 12.66 3.71
C LEU A 61 14.78 12.90 4.97
N GLN A 62 14.95 14.16 5.37
CA GLN A 62 15.75 14.51 6.54
C GLN A 62 15.13 13.99 7.85
N LEU A 63 13.80 14.06 7.98
CA LEU A 63 13.11 13.42 9.11
C LEU A 63 13.27 11.90 9.11
N ALA A 64 13.24 11.26 7.93
CA ALA A 64 13.45 9.83 7.81
C ALA A 64 14.83 9.42 8.32
N GLU A 65 15.88 10.19 8.03
CA GLU A 65 17.24 9.94 8.54
C GLU A 65 17.31 9.97 10.08
N MET A 66 16.63 10.95 10.69
CA MET A 66 16.60 11.13 12.15
C MET A 66 15.75 10.09 12.89
N THR A 67 14.85 9.38 12.21
CA THR A 67 14.04 8.34 12.86
C THR A 67 14.88 7.08 13.19
N PRO A 68 14.88 6.56 14.42
CA PRO A 68 15.71 5.40 14.78
C PRO A 68 15.44 4.16 13.92
N THR A 69 16.47 3.36 13.65
CA THR A 69 16.25 2.02 13.11
C THR A 69 15.68 1.10 14.19
N PRO A 70 14.64 0.31 13.88
CA PRO A 70 14.05 0.17 12.56
C PRO A 70 12.81 1.05 12.33
N ARG A 71 12.65 1.61 11.12
CA ARG A 71 11.63 2.62 10.77
C ARG A 71 10.69 2.16 9.66
N VAL A 72 9.49 2.76 9.61
CA VAL A 72 8.49 2.53 8.55
C VAL A 72 8.48 3.75 7.64
N LEU A 73 8.80 3.56 6.36
CA LEU A 73 8.78 4.62 5.35
C LEU A 73 7.63 4.34 4.38
N LYS A 74 6.94 5.40 3.97
CA LYS A 74 5.95 5.36 2.90
C LYS A 74 6.59 5.85 1.61
N ASN A 75 6.22 5.19 0.53
CA ASN A 75 6.72 5.54 -0.78
C ASN A 75 5.72 5.08 -1.85
N ASN A 76 5.46 5.96 -2.81
CA ASN A 76 4.59 5.69 -3.96
C ASN A 76 5.37 5.57 -5.27
N PHE A 77 6.70 5.61 -5.23
CA PHE A 77 7.52 5.38 -6.41
C PHE A 77 7.38 3.93 -6.91
N PRO A 78 7.39 3.73 -8.24
CA PRO A 78 7.55 2.41 -8.83
C PRO A 78 8.78 1.69 -8.27
N LEU A 79 8.71 0.36 -8.12
CA LEU A 79 9.84 -0.46 -7.66
C LEU A 79 11.08 -0.31 -8.57
N SER A 80 10.90 0.04 -9.85
CA SER A 80 11.98 0.32 -10.79
C SER A 80 12.81 1.56 -10.45
N LEU A 81 12.24 2.50 -9.69
CA LEU A 81 12.94 3.69 -9.18
C LEU A 81 13.51 3.49 -7.78
N GLN A 82 13.46 2.26 -7.26
CA GLN A 82 13.94 1.92 -5.92
C GLN A 82 15.27 1.16 -5.97
N ALA A 83 15.93 1.06 -4.82
CA ALA A 83 17.10 0.21 -4.70
C ALA A 83 16.77 -1.23 -5.15
N PRO A 84 17.58 -1.87 -6.00
CA PRO A 84 17.28 -3.20 -6.52
C PRO A 84 17.07 -4.26 -5.44
N ASN A 85 17.74 -4.11 -4.30
CA ASN A 85 17.63 -4.99 -3.13
C ASN A 85 16.63 -4.50 -2.08
N LEU A 86 15.72 -3.58 -2.43
CA LEU A 86 14.72 -3.03 -1.50
C LEU A 86 13.88 -4.16 -0.90
N LEU A 87 13.43 -5.11 -1.72
CA LEU A 87 12.59 -6.23 -1.27
C LEU A 87 13.35 -7.22 -0.37
N ASP A 88 14.67 -7.31 -0.50
CA ASP A 88 15.52 -8.14 0.37
C ASP A 88 15.77 -7.47 1.73
N ARG A 89 15.97 -6.14 1.71
CA ARG A 89 16.31 -5.36 2.90
C ARG A 89 15.09 -4.96 3.72
N ALA A 90 13.95 -4.78 3.06
CA ALA A 90 12.70 -4.39 3.69
C ALA A 90 11.78 -5.61 3.82
N LYS A 91 11.06 -5.69 4.94
CA LYS A 91 10.10 -6.79 5.21
C LYS A 91 8.79 -6.65 4.38
N ILE A 92 8.83 -6.04 3.19
CA ILE A 92 7.64 -5.68 2.40
C ILE A 92 6.85 -6.94 2.06
N ALA A 93 7.46 -7.89 1.34
CA ALA A 93 6.77 -9.10 0.88
C ALA A 93 6.14 -9.91 2.02
N ARG A 94 6.85 -10.06 3.15
CA ARG A 94 6.31 -10.73 4.35
C ARG A 94 5.16 -9.94 4.99
N TYR A 95 5.28 -8.62 5.08
CA TYR A 95 4.31 -7.77 5.79
C TYR A 95 3.02 -7.55 4.99
N THR A 96 3.12 -7.49 3.67
CA THR A 96 2.02 -7.31 2.72
C THR A 96 1.49 -8.64 2.17
N SER A 97 1.97 -9.79 2.67
CA SER A 97 1.35 -11.07 2.34
C SER A 97 -0.07 -11.13 2.90
N PHE A 98 -0.97 -11.79 2.18
CA PHE A 98 -2.37 -11.91 2.61
C PHE A 98 -2.50 -12.51 4.01
N SER A 99 -1.72 -13.55 4.32
CA SER A 99 -1.72 -14.20 5.63
C SER A 99 -1.26 -13.27 6.75
N ALA A 100 -0.19 -12.51 6.54
CA ALA A 100 0.31 -11.57 7.54
C ALA A 100 -0.64 -10.37 7.73
N MET A 101 -1.31 -9.90 6.67
CA MET A 101 -2.33 -8.87 6.77
C MET A 101 -3.54 -9.36 7.57
N LYS A 102 -4.07 -10.53 7.22
CA LYS A 102 -5.22 -11.14 7.89
C LYS A 102 -4.95 -11.47 9.36
N SER A 103 -3.73 -11.90 9.71
CA SER A 103 -3.38 -12.22 11.10
C SER A 103 -3.33 -11.01 12.03
N ARG A 104 -3.34 -9.78 11.49
CA ARG A 104 -3.38 -8.54 12.30
C ARG A 104 -4.80 -8.14 12.72
N GLY A 105 -5.81 -8.92 12.32
CA GLY A 105 -7.22 -8.65 12.60
C GLY A 105 -7.92 -7.94 11.44
N GLU A 106 -9.25 -8.03 11.43
CA GLU A 106 -10.09 -7.25 10.53
C GLU A 106 -9.94 -5.75 10.87
N PRO A 107 -10.09 -4.84 9.89
CA PRO A 107 -10.14 -3.41 10.18
C PRO A 107 -11.23 -3.13 11.22
N VAL A 108 -10.87 -2.42 12.30
CA VAL A 108 -11.85 -1.89 13.25
C VAL A 108 -12.67 -0.83 12.51
N GLU A 109 -13.99 -0.85 12.70
CA GLU A 109 -15.00 -0.03 12.00
C GLU A 109 -14.45 1.24 11.34
N ASP A 110 -14.65 1.36 10.03
CA ASP A 110 -14.50 2.62 9.29
C ASP A 110 -15.89 3.08 8.84
N LYS A 111 -16.05 4.34 8.44
CA LYS A 111 -17.32 4.91 7.94
C LYS A 111 -17.97 4.09 6.83
N ILE A 112 -17.19 3.22 6.17
CA ILE A 112 -17.58 2.35 5.06
C ILE A 112 -17.91 0.92 5.53
N PHE A 113 -17.28 0.42 6.61
CA PHE A 113 -17.45 -0.93 7.12
C PHE A 113 -18.09 -0.88 8.51
N LYS A 114 -19.43 -0.85 8.53
CA LYS A 114 -20.20 -1.04 9.77
C LYS A 114 -20.39 -2.53 9.96
N LYS A 115 -19.72 -3.09 10.96
CA LYS A 115 -19.85 -4.49 11.33
C LYS A 115 -20.79 -4.60 12.52
N THR A 116 -22.08 -4.86 12.29
CA THR A 116 -23.11 -5.00 13.33
C THR A 116 -23.06 -6.37 14.02
N TYR A 117 -22.61 -7.42 13.31
CA TYR A 117 -22.47 -8.78 13.83
C TYR A 117 -21.14 -9.42 13.42
N GLU A 118 -20.58 -10.32 14.24
CA GLU A 118 -19.29 -11.00 13.97
C GLU A 118 -19.29 -11.80 12.65
N GLU A 119 -20.45 -12.26 12.19
CA GLU A 119 -20.65 -13.02 10.96
C GLU A 119 -20.78 -12.16 9.69
N GLU A 120 -20.86 -10.83 9.83
CA GLU A 120 -20.94 -9.92 8.69
C GLU A 120 -19.65 -9.89 7.85
N VAL A 121 -19.74 -9.24 6.69
CA VAL A 121 -18.73 -9.17 5.61
C VAL A 121 -17.30 -9.10 6.16
N MET A 122 -16.54 -10.16 5.91
CA MET A 122 -15.11 -10.24 6.22
C MET A 122 -14.33 -9.42 5.21
N PHE A 123 -13.50 -8.48 5.68
CA PHE A 123 -12.61 -7.69 4.80
C PHE A 123 -11.53 -8.62 4.22
N TYR A 124 -10.94 -9.47 5.06
CA TYR A 124 -9.97 -10.47 4.60
C TYR A 124 -10.62 -11.82 4.25
N ARG A 125 -11.18 -11.92 3.05
CA ARG A 125 -11.86 -13.15 2.57
C ARG A 125 -10.91 -14.30 2.21
N LYS A 126 -10.42 -14.36 0.96
CA LYS A 126 -9.57 -15.47 0.45
C LYS A 126 -8.21 -15.03 -0.13
N GLY A 127 -8.11 -13.83 -0.69
CA GLY A 127 -6.86 -13.35 -1.30
C GLY A 127 -6.40 -14.17 -2.52
N MET A 128 -7.34 -14.72 -3.30
CA MET A 128 -7.06 -15.61 -4.43
C MET A 128 -7.60 -15.04 -5.74
N VAL A 129 -6.76 -15.00 -6.77
CA VAL A 129 -7.16 -14.68 -8.15
C VAL A 129 -7.93 -15.86 -8.75
N GLY A 130 -8.97 -15.57 -9.55
CA GLY A 130 -9.74 -16.59 -10.26
C GLY A 130 -10.77 -17.36 -9.43
N ASP A 131 -10.94 -17.05 -8.13
CA ASP A 131 -11.90 -17.74 -7.26
C ASP A 131 -13.37 -17.61 -7.72
N TRP A 132 -13.68 -16.59 -8.54
CA TRP A 132 -15.00 -16.40 -9.17
C TRP A 132 -15.44 -17.57 -10.05
N LYS A 133 -14.48 -18.26 -10.70
CA LYS A 133 -14.75 -19.41 -11.60
C LYS A 133 -15.44 -20.58 -10.88
N LYS A 134 -15.29 -20.69 -9.56
CA LYS A 134 -15.98 -21.72 -8.75
C LYS A 134 -17.47 -21.45 -8.58
N TYR A 135 -17.89 -20.20 -8.76
CA TYR A 135 -19.27 -19.76 -8.57
C TYR A 135 -20.04 -19.63 -9.88
N PHE A 136 -19.34 -19.74 -11.02
CA PHE A 136 -19.89 -19.54 -12.36
C PHE A 136 -20.01 -20.89 -13.04
N SER A 137 -21.17 -21.17 -13.65
CA SER A 137 -21.32 -22.34 -14.52
C SER A 137 -20.43 -22.18 -15.76
N PRO A 138 -20.04 -23.27 -16.44
CA PRO A 138 -19.24 -23.20 -17.66
C PRO A 138 -19.82 -22.24 -18.70
N GLU A 139 -21.14 -22.24 -18.87
CA GLU A 139 -21.85 -21.37 -19.81
C GLU A 139 -21.73 -19.90 -19.42
N LEU A 140 -21.85 -19.60 -18.13
CA LEU A 140 -21.70 -18.23 -17.64
C LEU A 140 -20.24 -17.74 -17.77
N GLN A 141 -19.26 -18.62 -17.57
CA GLN A 141 -17.85 -18.29 -17.81
C GLN A 141 -17.62 -17.96 -19.28
N GLU A 142 -18.17 -18.75 -20.20
CA GLU A 142 -18.07 -18.49 -21.64
C GLU A 142 -18.73 -17.16 -22.03
N MET A 143 -19.92 -16.86 -21.49
CA MET A 143 -20.59 -15.58 -21.72
C MET A 143 -19.74 -14.39 -21.26
N VAL A 144 -19.07 -14.51 -20.11
CA VAL A 144 -18.18 -13.47 -19.59
C VAL A 144 -16.94 -13.32 -20.47
N ASP A 145 -16.32 -14.42 -20.88
CA ASP A 145 -15.14 -14.40 -21.75
C ASP A 145 -15.47 -13.75 -23.10
N GLN A 146 -16.60 -14.09 -23.72
CA GLN A 146 -17.09 -13.46 -24.95
C GLN A 146 -17.36 -11.96 -24.75
N TRP A 147 -17.99 -11.59 -23.63
CA TRP A 147 -18.24 -10.18 -23.31
C TRP A 147 -16.93 -9.40 -23.16
N ILE A 148 -15.94 -9.94 -22.43
CA ILE A 148 -14.62 -9.30 -22.27
C ILE A 148 -13.95 -9.12 -23.63
N GLN A 149 -13.89 -10.16 -24.45
CA GLN A 149 -13.27 -10.08 -25.78
C GLN A 149 -13.94 -9.02 -26.65
N LYS A 150 -15.27 -9.01 -26.72
CA LYS A 150 -16.02 -8.03 -27.50
C LYS A 150 -15.75 -6.60 -27.06
N ASN A 151 -15.68 -6.33 -25.75
CA ASN A 151 -15.50 -4.97 -25.23
C ASN A 151 -14.04 -4.50 -25.23
N LEU A 152 -13.08 -5.41 -25.32
CA LEU A 152 -11.65 -5.08 -25.38
C LEU A 152 -11.06 -5.11 -26.80
N ASN A 153 -11.83 -5.56 -27.80
CA ASN A 153 -11.34 -5.74 -29.18
C ASN A 153 -10.72 -4.48 -29.79
N ASP A 154 -11.21 -3.31 -29.41
CA ASP A 154 -10.76 -2.02 -29.93
C ASP A 154 -9.83 -1.28 -28.94
N SER A 155 -9.28 -2.01 -27.96
CA SER A 155 -8.36 -1.49 -26.95
C SER A 155 -6.98 -2.13 -27.04
N ASP A 156 -5.98 -1.46 -26.48
CA ASP A 156 -4.63 -1.99 -26.27
C ASP A 156 -4.52 -2.88 -25.01
N LEU A 157 -5.63 -3.13 -24.32
CA LEU A 157 -5.68 -3.96 -23.13
C LEU A 157 -5.68 -5.44 -23.50
N SER A 158 -4.68 -6.16 -23.00
CA SER A 158 -4.56 -7.61 -23.19
C SER A 158 -5.30 -8.39 -22.09
N PRO A 159 -6.28 -9.25 -22.43
CA PRO A 159 -7.06 -9.98 -21.44
C PRO A 159 -6.36 -11.26 -20.90
N VAL A 160 -5.04 -11.39 -21.10
CA VAL A 160 -4.22 -12.55 -20.67
C VAL A 160 -4.41 -12.91 -19.19
N TRP A 161 -4.77 -11.94 -18.35
CA TRP A 161 -4.97 -12.13 -16.91
C TRP A 161 -6.42 -12.48 -16.51
N CYS A 162 -7.38 -12.32 -17.43
CA CYS A 162 -8.81 -12.40 -17.16
C CYS A 162 -9.48 -13.64 -17.75
N LEU A 163 -9.00 -14.13 -18.91
CA LEU A 163 -9.66 -15.22 -19.64
C LEU A 163 -9.38 -16.60 -19.04
N GLY A 164 -10.36 -17.50 -19.19
CA GLY A 164 -10.31 -18.90 -18.77
C GLY A 164 -9.13 -19.69 -19.33
N SER A 165 -8.75 -19.36 -20.56
CA SER A 165 -7.69 -19.98 -21.33
C SER A 165 -6.35 -19.32 -21.01
N ALA A 166 -5.59 -19.95 -20.12
CA ALA A 166 -4.15 -19.76 -20.09
C ALA A 166 -3.59 -20.19 -21.46
N MET A 167 -3.44 -19.25 -22.40
CA MET A 167 -2.57 -19.49 -23.54
C MET A 167 -1.14 -19.42 -23.05
N SER A 168 -0.53 -20.60 -22.98
CA SER A 168 0.91 -20.81 -22.97
C SER A 168 1.57 -19.97 -24.08
N LEU A 169 2.07 -18.80 -23.75
CA LEU A 169 2.99 -18.05 -24.60
C LEU A 169 4.31 -17.85 -23.84
N LEU A 170 5.00 -18.98 -23.66
CA LEU A 170 6.44 -19.04 -23.68
C LEU A 170 6.81 -19.96 -24.85
N SER A 171 7.09 -19.34 -26.00
CA SER A 171 7.94 -19.87 -27.07
C SER A 171 8.88 -18.76 -27.48
#